data_AF-A0A7Y7QKL9-F1
#
_entry.id   AF-A0A7Y7QKL9-F1
#
_cell.length_a   1.000
_cell.length_b   1.000
_cell.length_c   1.000
_cell.angle_alpha   90.00
_cell.angle_beta   90.00
_cell.angle_gamma   90.00
#
_symmetry.space_group_name_H-M   'P 1'
#
loop_
_entity.id
_entity.type
_entity.pdbx_description
1 polymer ?
#
loop_
_entity_poly.entity_id
_entity_poly.type
_entity_poly.pdbx_seq_one_letter_code
_entity_poly.pdbx_strand_id
1 'polypeptide(L)'
;MKTSGIPKFEKYGFDGEKYIKMQKNAILDRISKFKHRLYLEIGGKFLYDPHAARVLPGFFPDSKKQIFSSLRDKAENYFLFKCQGFI
;
A
#
# COMPACT_ATOMS: atom_id res chain seq x y z
N MET A 1 14.74 -11.69 -0.90
CA MET A 1 13.48 -11.96 -1.63
C MET A 1 13.74 -11.73 -3.11
N LYS A 2 13.59 -12.76 -3.95
CA LYS A 2 14.05 -12.75 -5.34
C LYS A 2 13.26 -11.74 -6.19
N THR A 3 13.92 -10.70 -6.69
CA THR A 3 13.41 -9.71 -7.67
C THR A 3 13.12 -10.30 -9.05
N SER A 4 13.28 -11.62 -9.21
CA SER A 4 13.30 -12.39 -10.46
C SER A 4 12.03 -12.33 -11.32
N GLY A 5 10.97 -11.64 -10.90
CA GLY A 5 9.68 -11.58 -11.61
C GLY A 5 9.23 -10.17 -12.00
N ILE A 6 10.07 -9.14 -11.83
CA ILE A 6 9.77 -7.76 -12.27
C ILE A 6 10.73 -7.42 -13.40
N PRO A 7 10.23 -7.11 -14.61
CA PRO A 7 11.09 -6.74 -15.72
C PRO A 7 11.78 -5.41 -15.41
N LYS A 8 13.04 -5.27 -15.84
CA LYS A 8 13.72 -3.97 -15.83
C LYS A 8 13.18 -3.17 -17.02
N PHE A 9 12.61 -2.00 -16.75
CA PHE A 9 12.06 -1.14 -17.79
C PHE A 9 13.11 -0.14 -18.27
N GLU A 10 13.16 0.10 -19.59
CA GLU A 10 14.03 1.12 -20.18
C GLU A 10 13.49 2.54 -19.99
N LYS A 11 12.17 2.69 -19.85
CA LYS A 11 11.49 3.94 -19.55
C LYS A 11 10.49 3.72 -18.42
N TYR A 12 10.50 4.62 -17.45
CA TYR A 12 9.50 4.67 -16.39
C TYR A 12 8.28 5.45 -16.89
N GLY A 13 7.09 4.86 -16.74
CA GLY A 13 5.79 5.47 -17.07
C GLY A 13 4.99 5.82 -15.82
N PHE A 14 5.51 5.48 -14.63
CA PHE A 14 4.90 5.70 -13.35
C PHE A 14 5.94 6.23 -12.36
N ASP A 15 5.58 7.29 -11.64
CA ASP A 15 6.43 7.87 -10.60
C ASP A 15 6.01 7.31 -9.24
N GLY A 16 6.75 6.29 -8.78
CA GLY A 16 6.50 5.61 -7.50
C GLY A 16 6.64 6.53 -6.29
N GLU A 17 7.60 7.46 -6.30
CA GLU A 17 7.84 8.38 -5.19
C GLU A 17 6.69 9.38 -5.05
N LYS A 18 6.30 9.98 -6.18
CA LYS A 18 5.14 10.88 -6.23
C LYS A 18 3.88 10.16 -5.79
N TYR A 19 3.66 8.92 -6.24
CA TYR A 19 2.53 8.11 -5.81
C TYR A 19 2.47 7.91 -4.30
N ILE A 20 3.58 7.52 -3.66
CA ILE A 20 3.66 7.32 -2.21
C ILE A 20 3.32 8.62 -1.48
N LYS A 21 3.91 9.74 -1.89
CA LYS A 21 3.66 11.05 -1.27
C LYS A 21 2.21 11.47 -1.41
N MET A 22 1.64 11.35 -2.60
CA MET A 22 0.24 11.70 -2.87
C MET A 22 -0.73 10.83 -2.05
N GLN A 23 -0.51 9.51 -2.01
CA GLN A 23 -1.38 8.61 -1.26
C GLN A 23 -1.31 8.85 0.25
N LYS A 24 -0.11 9.07 0.79
CA LYS A 24 0.06 9.43 2.20
C LYS A 24 -0.74 10.69 2.53
N ASN A 25 -0.61 11.74 1.73
CA ASN A 25 -1.33 12.99 1.94
C ASN A 25 -2.85 12.79 1.84
N ALA A 26 -3.32 12.05 0.83
CA ALA A 26 -4.74 11.75 0.68
C ALA A 26 -5.31 10.98 1.89
N ILE A 27 -4.55 10.05 2.47
CA ILE A 27 -4.96 9.34 3.69
C ILE A 27 -5.03 10.30 4.88
N LEU A 28 -4.02 11.16 5.07
CA LEU A 28 -4.00 12.15 6.14
C LEU A 28 -5.14 13.17 6.01
N ASP A 29 -5.39 13.66 4.80
CA ASP A 29 -6.49 14.58 4.48
C ASP A 29 -7.85 13.90 4.68
N ARG A 30 -7.93 12.59 4.48
CA ARG A 30 -9.13 11.83 4.80
C ARG A 30 -9.30 11.72 6.31
N ILE A 31 -8.26 11.33 7.05
CA ILE A 31 -8.28 11.23 8.52
C ILE A 31 -8.69 12.56 9.17
N SER A 32 -8.15 13.68 8.72
CA SER A 32 -8.45 15.01 9.29
C SER A 32 -9.91 15.43 9.15
N LYS A 33 -10.64 14.85 8.19
CA LYS A 33 -12.08 15.09 7.99
C LYS A 33 -12.96 14.27 8.94
N PHE A 34 -12.43 13.26 9.63
CA PHE A 34 -13.17 12.48 10.62
C PHE A 34 -12.94 13.03 12.03
N LYS A 35 -14.03 13.20 12.79
CA LYS A 35 -13.98 13.76 14.15
C LYS A 35 -13.53 12.76 15.23
N HIS A 36 -13.47 11.47 14.93
CA HIS A 36 -13.19 10.42 15.92
C HIS A 36 -12.25 9.34 15.38
N ARG A 37 -12.79 8.30 14.73
CA ARG A 37 -12.02 7.14 14.29
C ARG A 37 -12.31 6.87 12.82
N LEU A 38 -11.27 6.51 12.08
CA LEU A 38 -11.37 6.03 10.71
C LEU A 38 -10.87 4.59 10.67
N TYR A 39 -11.75 3.66 10.33
CA TYR A 39 -11.36 2.29 10.00
C TYR A 39 -11.14 2.20 8.49
N LEU A 40 -9.92 1.89 8.09
CA LEU A 40 -9.53 1.75 6.70
C LEU A 40 -9.31 0.26 6.37
N GLU A 41 -10.14 -0.28 5.50
CA GLU A 41 -9.92 -1.62 4.96
C GLU A 41 -8.83 -1.57 3.88
N ILE A 42 -7.84 -2.46 3.99
CA ILE A 42 -6.76 -2.56 3.01
C ILE A 42 -6.99 -3.79 2.14
N GLY A 43 -7.47 -3.55 0.92
CA GLY A 43 -7.66 -4.60 -0.09
C GLY A 43 -6.34 -5.11 -0.71
N GLY A 44 -6.35 -6.38 -1.09
CA GLY A 44 -5.30 -7.03 -1.88
C GLY A 44 -4.03 -7.36 -1.09
N LYS A 45 -2.92 -7.58 -1.81
CA LYS A 45 -1.63 -7.93 -1.19
C LYS A 45 -1.05 -6.73 -0.44
N PHE A 46 -0.79 -6.88 0.85
CA PHE A 46 -0.30 -5.80 1.73
C PHE A 46 1.21 -5.57 1.62
N LEU A 47 2.01 -6.65 1.68
CA LEU A 47 3.47 -6.55 1.79
C LEU A 47 4.16 -6.28 0.46
N TYR A 48 3.73 -6.95 -0.61
CA TYR A 48 4.35 -6.87 -1.93
C TYR A 48 3.30 -7.05 -3.03
N ASP A 49 3.28 -6.11 -3.97
CA ASP A 49 2.45 -6.17 -5.17
C ASP A 49 3.31 -6.26 -6.45
N PRO A 50 3.78 -7.48 -6.79
CA PRO A 50 4.55 -7.68 -8.01
C PRO A 50 3.70 -7.58 -9.27
N HIS A 51 2.37 -7.66 -9.18
CA HIS A 51 1.50 -7.49 -10.34
C HIS A 51 1.49 -6.02 -10.78
N ALA A 52 1.22 -5.10 -9.85
CA ALA A 52 1.28 -3.67 -10.11
C ALA A 52 2.66 -3.23 -10.64
N ALA A 53 3.74 -3.75 -10.07
CA ALA A 53 5.10 -3.43 -10.53
C ALA A 53 5.42 -3.90 -11.96
N ARG A 54 4.79 -4.98 -12.44
CA ARG A 54 4.93 -5.42 -13.84
C ARG A 54 4.08 -4.59 -14.80
N VAL A 55 2.94 -4.11 -14.33
CA VAL A 55 1.98 -3.35 -15.15
C VAL A 55 2.34 -1.86 -15.21
N LEU A 56 2.93 -1.32 -14.15
CA LEU A 56 3.26 0.10 -13.99
C LEU A 56 4.79 0.27 -13.90
N PRO A 57 5.46 0.62 -15.01
CA PRO A 57 6.90 0.84 -15.05
C PRO A 57 7.32 1.97 -14.10
N GLY A 58 7.91 1.63 -12.96
CA GLY A 58 8.32 2.59 -11.92
C GLY A 58 7.47 2.56 -10.64
N PHE A 59 6.48 1.66 -10.56
CA PHE A 59 5.78 1.36 -9.31
C PHE A 59 6.63 0.49 -8.39
N PHE A 60 6.74 0.88 -7.12
CA PHE A 60 7.45 0.09 -6.12
C PHE A 60 6.56 -1.00 -5.52
N PRO A 61 6.94 -2.28 -5.58
CA PRO A 61 6.15 -3.40 -5.04
C PRO A 61 5.77 -3.24 -3.56
N ASP A 62 6.61 -2.56 -2.78
CA ASP A 62 6.47 -2.31 -1.35
C ASP A 62 5.81 -0.95 -1.02
N SER A 63 5.24 -0.25 -2.02
CA SER A 63 4.64 1.09 -1.84
C SER A 63 3.65 1.14 -0.67
N LYS A 64 2.79 0.12 -0.51
CA LYS A 64 1.82 0.05 0.60
C LYS A 64 2.53 0.04 1.95
N LYS A 65 3.56 -0.80 2.11
CA LYS A 65 4.37 -0.86 3.34
C LYS A 65 4.99 0.49 3.65
N GLN A 66 5.52 1.19 2.65
CA GLN A 66 6.13 2.51 2.84
C GLN A 66 5.10 3.56 3.29
N ILE A 67 3.92 3.59 2.65
CA ILE A 67 2.82 4.50 3.01
C ILE A 67 2.41 4.28 4.48
N PHE A 68 2.09 3.04 4.87
CA PHE A 68 1.59 2.74 6.22
C PHE A 68 2.68 2.82 7.29
N SER A 69 3.93 2.50 6.97
CA SER A 69 5.06 2.70 7.89
C SER A 69 5.21 4.18 8.26
N SER A 70 4.92 5.10 7.33
CA SER A 70 4.97 6.54 7.60
C SER A 70 3.81 7.06 8.45
N LEU A 71 2.78 6.23 8.67
CA LEU A 71 1.58 6.54 9.45
C LEU A 71 1.54 5.75 10.77
N ARG A 72 2.57 4.97 11.08
CA ARG A 72 2.62 4.05 12.21
C ARG A 72 2.33 4.72 13.55
N ASP A 73 2.79 5.96 13.75
CA ASP A 73 2.58 6.69 15.01
C ASP A 73 1.14 7.20 15.19
N LYS A 74 0.33 7.16 14.13
CA LYS A 74 -1.05 7.65 14.10
C LYS A 74 -2.08 6.56 13.82
N ALA A 75 -1.66 5.31 13.67
CA ALA A 75 -2.51 4.21 13.21
C ALA A 75 -2.26 2.92 14.00
N GLU A 76 -3.35 2.24 14.33
CA GLU A 76 -3.35 0.88 14.87
C GLU A 76 -3.70 -0.11 13.76
N ASN A 77 -3.00 -1.24 13.70
CA ASN A 77 -3.25 -2.27 12.70
C ASN A 77 -4.13 -3.39 13.28
N TYR A 78 -5.26 -3.66 12.63
CA TYR A 78 -6.15 -4.77 12.97
C TYR A 78 -6.12 -5.82 11.86
N PHE A 79 -5.83 -7.08 12.21
CA PHE A 79 -5.89 -8.21 11.30
C PHE A 79 -7.19 -8.97 11.52
N LEU A 80 -8.08 -8.93 10.53
CA LEU A 80 -9.34 -9.67 10.57
C LEU A 80 -9.12 -11.09 10.05
N PHE A 81 -9.51 -12.09 10.85
CA PHE A 81 -9.53 -13.48 10.45
C PHE A 81 -10.97 -13.94 10.34
N LYS A 82 -11.35 -14.47 9.18
CA LYS A 82 -12.67 -15.07 8.98
C LYS A 82 -12.63 -16.52 9.46
N CYS A 83 -13.29 -16.81 10.58
CA CYS A 83 -13.51 -18.17 11.07
C CYS A 83 -14.70 -18.81 10.34
N GLN A 84 -14.54 -19.21 9.08
CA GLN A 84 -15.55 -20.01 8.39
C GLN A 84 -14.82 -21.16 7.69
N GLY A 85 -14.97 -22.38 8.24
CA GLY A 85 -14.24 -23.59 7.81
C GLY A 85 -13.69 -24.48 8.94
N PHE A 86 -14.02 -24.22 10.21
CA PHE A 86 -13.76 -25.15 11.33
C PHE A 86 -15.05 -25.85 11.76
N ILE A 87 -15.66 -26.61 10.84
CA ILE A 87 -16.62 -27.68 11.11
C ILE A 87 -16.48 -28.71 10.00
#